data_AF-A0A4Q0RR69-F1
#
_entry.id   AF-A0A4Q0RR69-F1
#
_cell.length_a   1.000
_cell.length_b   1.000
_cell.length_c   1.000
_cell.angle_alpha   90.00
_cell.angle_beta   90.00
_cell.angle_gamma   90.00
#
_symmetry.space_group_name_H-M   'P 1'
#
loop_
_entity.id
_entity.type
_entity.pdbx_description
1 polymer ?
#
loop_
_entity_poly.entity_id
_entity_poly.type
_entity_poly.pdbx_seq_one_letter_code
_entity_poly.pdbx_strand_id
1 'polypeptide(L)'
;MVDTKTPGDKKLSVPSKTLSLKPRVETGTVRQSFSHGRSKQVVVEKRGKRRIDGTPEPQAAEVAKPAPAAPTPAPSRPAPPRNSGSGVVLRTLTEDERSARASALADAKVREVEERRQAEEEAQRRAVREAAERAEREAAESRRKAEEE
;
A
#
# COMPACT_ATOMS: atom_id res chain seq x y z
N MET A 1 -79.38 2.44 0.65
CA MET A 1 -79.44 1.40 1.69
C MET A 1 -78.79 0.15 1.12
N VAL A 2 -77.72 -0.44 1.64
CA VAL A 2 -77.30 -0.59 3.04
C VAL A 2 -75.77 -0.66 3.09
N ASP A 3 -75.18 0.17 3.97
CA ASP A 3 -73.82 0.02 4.50
C ASP A 3 -73.66 -1.31 5.24
N THR A 4 -72.54 -2.01 5.07
CA THR A 4 -71.98 -2.80 6.19
C THR A 4 -70.47 -2.71 6.22
N LYS A 5 -70.05 -1.65 6.90
CA LYS A 5 -68.71 -1.38 7.41
C LYS A 5 -68.46 -2.35 8.58
N THR A 6 -67.50 -3.25 8.46
CA THR A 6 -66.78 -3.79 9.64
C THR A 6 -65.28 -3.65 9.39
N PRO A 7 -64.66 -2.62 9.98
CA PRO A 7 -63.23 -2.43 10.00
C PRO A 7 -62.66 -3.20 11.21
N GLY A 8 -61.95 -4.31 10.98
CA GLY A 8 -61.51 -5.13 12.10
C GLY A 8 -60.37 -6.06 11.74
N ASP A 9 -59.15 -5.59 12.03
CA ASP A 9 -58.00 -6.41 12.36
C ASP A 9 -57.41 -7.34 11.27
N LYS A 10 -57.06 -6.77 10.12
CA LYS A 10 -55.81 -7.20 9.47
C LYS A 10 -54.65 -6.58 10.23
N LYS A 11 -54.30 -7.17 11.38
CA LYS A 11 -53.05 -6.86 12.09
C LYS A 11 -51.93 -6.94 11.07
N LEU A 12 -51.21 -5.83 10.83
CA LEU A 12 -49.93 -5.88 10.13
C LEU A 12 -49.02 -6.80 10.96
N SER A 13 -48.85 -8.04 10.50
CA SER A 13 -47.83 -8.92 11.03
C SER A 13 -46.49 -8.41 10.51
N VAL A 14 -45.89 -7.49 11.27
CA VAL A 14 -44.48 -7.13 11.09
C VAL A 14 -43.70 -8.36 11.58
N PRO A 15 -42.84 -8.99 10.75
CA PRO A 15 -42.00 -10.05 11.26
C PRO A 15 -41.22 -9.49 12.45
N SER A 16 -41.25 -10.18 13.60
CA SER A 16 -40.54 -9.81 14.84
C SER A 16 -39.01 -9.80 14.69
N LYS A 17 -38.53 -9.94 13.45
CA LYS A 17 -37.13 -9.86 13.09
C LYS A 17 -36.75 -8.38 13.07
N THR A 18 -36.17 -7.95 14.19
CA THR A 18 -35.53 -6.64 14.32
C THR A 18 -34.64 -6.39 13.10
N LEU A 19 -34.78 -5.23 12.46
CA LEU A 19 -33.86 -4.76 11.42
C LEU A 19 -32.48 -4.63 12.07
N SER A 20 -31.67 -5.68 12.00
CA SER A 20 -30.30 -5.65 12.48
C SER A 20 -29.43 -5.02 11.40
N LEU A 21 -28.67 -3.99 11.80
CA LEU A 21 -27.60 -3.50 10.96
C LEU A 21 -26.57 -4.62 10.83
N LYS A 22 -26.18 -4.93 9.59
CA LYS A 22 -25.04 -5.83 9.32
C LYS A 22 -23.83 -5.33 10.13
N PRO A 23 -23.02 -6.24 10.71
CA PRO A 23 -21.84 -5.84 11.48
C PRO A 23 -21.01 -4.88 10.64
N ARG A 24 -20.70 -3.72 11.25
CA ARG A 24 -19.96 -2.64 10.61
C ARG A 24 -18.65 -3.24 10.08
N VAL A 25 -18.39 -3.10 8.78
CA VAL A 25 -17.10 -3.50 8.21
C VAL A 25 -16.02 -2.78 9.00
N GLU A 26 -15.03 -3.53 9.49
CA GLU A 26 -13.98 -3.04 10.37
C GLU A 26 -13.32 -1.80 9.77
N THR A 27 -13.60 -0.64 10.37
CA THR A 27 -12.99 0.62 9.97
C THR A 27 -11.51 0.54 10.32
N GLY A 28 -10.65 0.53 9.31
CA GLY A 28 -9.21 0.36 9.47
C GLY A 28 -8.63 -0.69 8.55
N THR A 29 -9.41 -1.66 8.08
CA THR A 29 -8.88 -2.73 7.24
C THR A 29 -9.18 -2.47 5.76
N VAL A 30 -8.13 -2.26 4.95
CA VAL A 30 -8.24 -2.02 3.50
C VAL A 30 -7.74 -3.25 2.74
N ARG A 31 -8.46 -3.67 1.70
CA ARG A 31 -7.99 -4.74 0.81
C ARG A 31 -6.97 -4.16 -0.16
N GLN A 32 -5.69 -4.34 0.14
CA GLN A 32 -4.59 -3.82 -0.66
C GLN A 32 -4.09 -4.91 -1.63
N SER A 33 -3.89 -4.52 -2.89
CA SER A 33 -3.29 -5.39 -3.91
C SER A 33 -1.77 -5.19 -3.90
N PHE A 34 -1.03 -6.23 -3.51
CA PHE A 34 0.42 -6.25 -3.63
C PHE A 34 0.83 -6.63 -5.05
N SER A 35 1.95 -6.09 -5.52
CA SER A 35 2.52 -6.29 -6.87
C SER A 35 2.70 -7.76 -7.27
N HIS A 36 2.76 -8.67 -6.30
CA HIS A 36 2.93 -10.11 -6.49
C HIS A 36 1.59 -10.89 -6.57
N GLY A 37 0.50 -10.22 -6.93
CA GLY A 37 -0.82 -10.85 -7.15
C GLY A 37 -1.57 -11.24 -5.87
N ARG A 38 -1.06 -10.90 -4.69
CA ARG A 38 -1.75 -11.17 -3.43
C ARG A 38 -2.62 -9.98 -3.04
N SER A 39 -3.92 -10.22 -2.90
CA SER A 39 -4.84 -9.29 -2.24
C SER A 39 -5.00 -9.71 -0.78
N LYS A 40 -4.49 -8.90 0.16
CA LYS A 40 -4.69 -9.12 1.60
C LYS A 40 -5.45 -7.96 2.21
N GLN A 41 -6.19 -8.28 3.28
CA GLN A 41 -6.65 -7.28 4.23
C GLN A 41 -5.45 -6.75 5.02
N VAL A 42 -5.24 -5.44 4.96
CA VAL A 42 -4.19 -4.72 5.69
C VAL A 42 -4.87 -3.76 6.65
N VAL A 43 -4.56 -3.89 7.94
CA VAL A 43 -5.01 -2.95 8.97
C VAL A 43 -4.18 -1.67 8.86
N VAL A 44 -4.86 -0.54 8.79
CA VAL A 44 -4.30 0.80 8.67
C VAL A 44 -4.68 1.60 9.89
N GLU A 45 -3.67 1.98 10.66
CA GLU A 45 -3.83 2.92 11.75
C GLU A 45 -3.80 4.35 11.21
N LYS A 46 -4.91 5.07 11.36
CA LYS A 46 -4.97 6.48 11.00
C LYS A 46 -4.34 7.30 12.12
N ARG A 47 -3.05 7.60 11.99
CA ARG A 47 -2.34 8.45 12.94
C ARG A 47 -2.98 9.84 13.02
N GLY A 48 -3.43 10.23 14.22
CA GLY A 48 -3.92 11.58 14.50
C GLY A 48 -2.84 12.63 14.31
N LYS A 49 -3.22 13.87 13.97
CA LYS A 49 -2.26 14.97 13.83
C LYS A 49 -1.59 15.22 15.18
N ARG A 50 -0.25 15.11 15.23
CA ARG A 50 0.54 15.50 16.41
C ARG A 50 0.26 16.97 16.72
N ARG A 51 -0.34 17.26 17.88
CA ARG A 51 -0.33 18.61 18.46
C ARG A 51 1.01 18.81 19.15
N ILE A 52 1.65 19.95 18.88
CA ILE A 52 2.93 20.36 19.43
C ILE A 52 2.60 21.18 20.69
N ASP A 53 2.18 20.52 21.77
CA ASP A 53 2.13 21.08 23.12
C ASP A 53 2.19 19.88 24.09
N GLY A 54 3.18 19.90 24.99
CA GLY A 54 3.81 18.70 25.53
C GLY A 54 3.19 18.03 26.77
N THR A 55 3.73 16.81 27.00
CA THR A 55 3.86 16.02 28.26
C THR A 55 2.79 14.94 28.53
N PRO A 56 3.13 13.76 29.10
CA PRO A 56 4.05 12.71 28.65
C PRO A 56 3.32 11.36 28.36
N GLU A 57 3.96 10.46 27.60
CA GLU A 57 3.64 9.01 27.46
C GLU A 57 3.81 8.26 28.80
N PRO A 58 3.44 6.96 28.98
CA PRO A 58 2.83 6.00 28.05
C PRO A 58 1.67 5.15 28.65
N GLN A 59 0.82 4.55 27.82
CA GLN A 59 0.13 3.32 28.20
C GLN A 59 0.46 2.24 27.17
N ALA A 60 1.47 1.45 27.52
CA ALA A 60 1.71 0.15 26.92
C ALA A 60 0.51 -0.74 27.27
N ALA A 61 -0.39 -0.93 26.31
CA ALA A 61 -1.36 -2.01 26.38
C ALA A 61 -0.60 -3.32 26.10
N GLU A 62 -0.58 -4.18 27.11
CA GLU A 62 0.00 -5.50 27.10
C GLU A 62 -0.60 -6.33 25.95
N VAL A 63 0.22 -6.60 24.93
CA VAL A 63 -0.15 -7.43 23.79
C VAL A 63 -0.16 -8.88 24.26
N ALA A 64 -1.35 -9.45 24.45
CA ALA A 64 -1.51 -10.88 24.62
C ALA A 64 -0.92 -11.60 23.39
N LYS A 65 0.12 -12.40 23.63
CA LYS A 65 0.81 -13.21 22.63
C LYS A 65 -0.19 -14.26 22.10
N PRO A 66 -0.54 -14.27 20.80
CA PRO A 66 -1.35 -15.35 20.26
C PRO A 66 -0.54 -16.65 20.30
N ALA A 67 -1.12 -17.71 20.86
CA ALA A 67 -0.55 -19.05 20.82
C ALA A 67 -0.31 -19.47 19.36
N PRO A 68 0.77 -20.22 19.05
CA PRO A 68 1.03 -20.67 17.70
C PRO A 68 -0.09 -21.64 17.26
N ALA A 69 -0.90 -21.22 16.31
CA ALA A 69 -1.84 -22.10 15.63
C ALA A 69 -1.03 -23.14 14.83
N ALA A 70 -1.36 -24.42 15.03
CA ALA A 70 -0.80 -25.52 14.26
C ALA A 70 -1.02 -25.29 12.75
N PRO A 71 -0.06 -25.66 11.88
CA PRO A 71 -0.19 -25.45 10.45
C PRO A 71 -1.35 -26.28 9.90
N THR A 72 -2.42 -25.63 9.47
CA THR A 72 -3.43 -26.24 8.61
C THR A 72 -2.80 -26.62 7.27
N PRO A 73 -3.07 -27.82 6.71
CA PRO A 73 -2.50 -28.23 5.44
C PRO A 73 -2.93 -27.26 4.34
N ALA A 74 -1.94 -26.71 3.63
CA ALA A 74 -2.18 -25.82 2.49
C ALA A 74 -2.91 -26.60 1.37
N PRO A 75 -3.89 -25.98 0.67
CA PRO A 75 -4.49 -26.61 -0.49
C PRO A 75 -3.42 -26.84 -1.55
N SER A 76 -3.34 -28.08 -2.05
CA SER A 76 -2.45 -28.47 -3.15
C SER A 76 -2.73 -27.59 -4.36
N ARG A 77 -1.81 -26.67 -4.65
CA ARG A 77 -1.83 -25.86 -5.87
C ARG A 77 -1.54 -26.80 -7.05
N PRO A 78 -2.33 -26.78 -8.13
CA PRO A 78 -2.02 -27.57 -9.31
C PRO A 78 -0.62 -27.19 -9.82
N ALA A 79 0.23 -28.20 -9.98
CA ALA A 79 1.55 -28.00 -10.54
C ALA A 79 1.41 -27.39 -11.95
N PRO A 80 2.24 -26.39 -12.32
CA PRO A 80 2.25 -25.90 -13.69
C PRO A 80 2.55 -27.08 -14.62
N PRO A 81 1.95 -27.14 -15.83
CA PRO A 81 2.19 -28.24 -16.76
C PRO A 81 3.70 -28.30 -17.02
N ARG A 82 4.32 -29.39 -16.55
CA ARG A 82 5.74 -29.65 -16.80
C ARG A 82 5.84 -29.87 -18.29
N ASN A 83 6.43 -28.91 -18.99
CA ASN A 83 6.69 -28.95 -20.42
C ASN A 83 7.58 -30.18 -20.66
N SER A 84 6.99 -31.32 -21.03
CA SER A 84 7.69 -32.56 -21.34
C SER A 84 8.38 -32.41 -22.69
N GLY A 85 9.51 -31.69 -22.69
CA GLY A 85 10.42 -31.54 -23.80
C GLY A 85 11.56 -32.55 -23.69
N SER A 86 11.55 -33.50 -24.62
CA SER A 86 12.54 -34.52 -24.95
C SER A 86 14.02 -34.17 -24.65
N GLY A 87 14.72 -35.13 -24.03
CA GLY A 87 16.10 -35.46 -24.38
C GLY A 87 17.21 -34.64 -23.72
N VAL A 88 18.33 -35.32 -23.46
CA VAL A 88 19.59 -34.80 -22.90
C VAL A 88 20.31 -33.90 -23.92
N VAL A 89 19.66 -32.82 -24.36
CA VAL A 89 20.28 -31.76 -25.18
C VAL A 89 19.80 -30.44 -24.62
N LEU A 90 20.72 -29.59 -24.17
CA LEU A 90 20.44 -28.23 -23.72
C LEU A 90 19.59 -27.54 -24.79
N ARG A 91 18.35 -27.20 -24.45
CA ARG A 91 17.41 -26.54 -25.37
C ARG A 91 18.03 -25.21 -25.78
N THR A 92 18.40 -25.08 -27.05
CA THR A 92 18.87 -23.81 -27.59
C THR A 92 17.71 -22.81 -27.57
N LEU A 93 18.02 -21.55 -27.28
CA LEU A 93 17.00 -20.50 -27.21
C LEU A 93 16.25 -20.43 -28.55
N THR A 94 14.93 -20.40 -28.47
CA THR A 94 14.11 -20.13 -29.64
C THR A 94 14.38 -18.71 -30.15
N GLU A 95 14.01 -18.41 -31.40
CA GLU A 95 14.23 -17.08 -31.95
C GLU A 95 13.47 -16.00 -31.17
N ASP A 96 12.26 -16.33 -30.69
CA ASP A 96 11.45 -15.45 -29.83
C ASP A 96 12.14 -15.18 -28.48
N GLU A 97 12.78 -16.19 -27.88
CA GLU A 97 13.52 -16.01 -26.63
C GLU A 97 14.79 -15.17 -26.82
N ARG A 98 15.45 -15.30 -27.97
CA ARG A 98 16.63 -14.47 -28.30
C ARG A 98 16.24 -13.02 -28.56
N SER A 99 15.17 -12.78 -29.30
CA SER A 99 14.68 -11.43 -29.56
C SER A 99 14.17 -10.76 -28.28
N ALA A 100 13.41 -11.47 -27.43
CA ALA A 100 12.97 -10.97 -26.14
C ALA A 100 14.16 -10.60 -25.22
N ARG A 101 15.21 -11.42 -25.20
CA ARG A 101 16.44 -11.11 -24.47
C ARG A 101 17.15 -9.88 -25.02
N ALA A 102 17.23 -9.75 -26.35
CA ALA A 102 17.85 -8.58 -26.98
C ALA A 102 17.09 -7.28 -26.64
N SER A 103 15.76 -7.30 -26.72
CA SER A 103 14.92 -6.16 -26.33
C SER A 103 15.05 -5.82 -24.85
N ALA A 104 15.06 -6.82 -23.96
CA ALA A 104 15.25 -6.58 -22.52
C ALA A 104 16.62 -5.95 -22.20
N LEU A 105 17.68 -6.35 -22.90
CA LEU A 105 19.00 -5.74 -22.74
C LEU A 105 19.06 -4.31 -23.31
N ALA A 106 18.32 -4.02 -24.38
CA ALA A 106 18.20 -2.67 -24.92
C ALA A 106 17.45 -1.75 -23.95
N ASP A 107 16.30 -2.21 -23.44
CA ASP A 107 15.49 -1.47 -22.47
C ASP A 107 16.26 -1.21 -21.17
N ALA A 108 17.05 -2.17 -20.70
CA ALA A 108 17.90 -2.00 -19.52
C ALA A 108 18.91 -0.86 -19.69
N LYS A 109 19.56 -0.76 -20.86
CA LYS A 109 20.50 0.31 -21.17
C LYS A 109 19.82 1.68 -21.24
N VAL A 110 18.61 1.74 -21.83
CA VAL A 110 17.83 2.98 -21.88
C VAL A 110 17.48 3.45 -20.47
N ARG A 111 16.99 2.54 -19.62
CA ARG A 111 16.69 2.86 -18.22
C ARG A 111 17.90 3.34 -17.45
N GLU A 112 19.06 2.69 -17.60
CA GLU A 112 20.29 3.13 -16.94
C GLU A 112 20.68 4.57 -17.32
N VAL A 113 20.57 4.92 -18.61
CA VAL A 113 20.85 6.28 -19.09
C VAL A 113 19.83 7.28 -18.55
N GLU A 114 18.54 6.94 -18.55
CA GLU A 114 17.47 7.79 -18.01
C GLU A 114 17.62 8.00 -16.50
N GLU A 115 17.90 6.94 -15.74
CA GLU A 115 18.14 7.00 -14.29
C GLU A 115 19.39 7.83 -13.98
N ARG A 116 20.46 7.69 -14.76
CA ARG A 116 21.65 8.52 -14.62
C ARG A 116 21.34 10.00 -14.86
N ARG A 117 20.58 10.33 -15.91
CA ARG A 117 20.14 11.71 -16.18
C ARG A 117 19.28 12.26 -15.04
N GLN A 118 18.33 11.47 -14.55
CA GLN A 118 17.47 11.86 -13.43
C GLN A 118 18.28 12.08 -12.14
N ALA A 119 19.27 11.23 -11.87
CA ALA A 119 20.16 11.40 -10.72
C ALA A 119 21.02 12.67 -10.84
N GLU A 120 21.54 12.96 -12.03
CA GLU A 120 22.29 14.20 -12.30
C GLU A 120 21.40 15.44 -12.11
N GLU A 121 20.17 15.43 -12.63
CA GLU A 121 19.20 16.52 -12.44
C GLU A 121 18.80 16.70 -10.96
N GLU A 122 18.60 15.60 -10.23
CA GLU A 122 18.29 15.66 -8.81
C GLU A 122 19.47 16.19 -8.00
N ALA A 123 20.69 15.76 -8.32
CA ALA A 123 21.92 16.28 -7.70
C ALA A 123 22.08 17.79 -7.96
N GLN A 124 21.81 18.25 -9.20
CA GLN A 124 21.81 19.68 -9.52
C GLN A 124 20.73 20.43 -8.71
N ARG A 125 19.51 19.89 -8.60
CA ARG A 125 18.44 20.51 -7.80
C ARG A 125 18.80 20.59 -6.32
N ARG A 126 19.45 19.56 -5.77
CA ARG A 126 19.94 19.56 -4.38
C ARG A 126 21.05 20.60 -4.20
N ALA A 127 22.04 20.63 -5.11
CA ALA A 127 23.13 21.60 -5.08
C ALA A 127 22.63 23.05 -5.13
N VAL A 128 21.64 23.36 -5.97
CA VAL A 128 21.03 24.70 -6.04
C VAL A 128 20.34 25.07 -4.73
N ARG A 129 19.60 24.14 -4.11
CA ARG A 129 18.95 24.37 -2.82
C ARG A 129 19.97 24.61 -1.71
N GLU A 130 21.02 23.80 -1.65
CA GLU A 130 22.09 23.96 -0.68
C GLU A 130 22.87 25.26 -0.87
N ALA A 131 23.11 25.69 -2.12
CA ALA A 131 23.76 26.96 -2.42
C ALA A 131 22.90 28.15 -1.97
N ALA A 132 21.58 28.10 -2.21
CA ALA A 132 20.64 29.12 -1.74
C ALA A 132 20.60 29.19 -0.21
N GLU A 133 20.56 28.04 0.48
CA GLU A 133 20.59 27.99 1.94
C GLU A 133 21.91 28.52 2.52
N ARG A 134 23.06 28.20 1.89
CA ARG A 134 24.36 28.75 2.29
C ARG A 134 24.42 30.27 2.13
N ALA A 135 23.92 30.79 1.01
CA ALA A 135 23.86 32.23 0.78
C ALA A 135 22.95 32.94 1.80
N GLU A 136 21.82 32.33 2.17
CA GLU A 136 20.94 32.85 3.22
C GLU A 136 21.62 32.86 4.59
N ARG A 137 22.34 31.79 4.94
CA ARG A 137 23.11 31.72 6.19
C ARG A 137 24.22 32.78 6.24
N GLU A 138 24.97 32.96 5.15
CA GLU A 138 26.02 33.99 5.07
C GLU A 138 25.44 35.41 5.11
N ALA A 139 24.28 35.64 4.48
CA ALA A 139 23.57 36.91 4.57
C ALA A 139 23.03 37.17 6.00
N ALA A 140 22.58 36.13 6.70
CA ALA A 140 22.14 36.26 8.09
C ALA A 140 23.33 36.50 9.04
N GLU A 141 24.46 35.83 8.82
CA GLU A 141 25.68 36.04 9.61
C GLU A 141 26.29 37.42 9.38
N SER A 142 26.29 37.93 8.14
CA SER A 142 26.77 39.29 7.84
C SER A 142 25.87 40.37 8.46
N ARG A 143 24.54 40.16 8.48
CA ARG A 143 23.61 41.05 9.20
C ARG A 143 23.84 41.03 10.71
N ARG A 144 24.05 39.86 11.31
CA ARG A 144 24.36 39.76 12.75
C ARG A 144 25.66 40.46 13.10
N LYS A 145 26.73 40.27 12.30
CA LYS A 145 28.01 40.93 12.52
C LYS A 145 27.92 42.45 12.40
N ALA A 146 27.13 42.97 11.47
CA ALA A 146 26.90 44.40 11.30
C ALA A 146 25.99 45.03 12.38
N GLU A 147 25.26 44.22 13.15
CA GLU A 147 24.44 44.67 14.29
C GLU A 147 25.19 44.57 15.62
N GLU A 148 26.25 43.75 15.67
CA GLU A 148 27.12 43.55 16.84
C GLU A 148 28.31 44.53 16.88
N GLU A 149 28.64 45.17 15.75
CA GLU A 149 29.60 46.28 15.62
C GLU A 149 28.91 47.65 15.77
#